data_AF-A0A8X7BFF6-F1
#
_entry.id   AF-A0A8X7BFF6-F1
#
_cell.length_a   1.000
_cell.length_b   1.000
_cell.length_c   1.000
_cell.angle_alpha   90.00
_cell.angle_beta   90.00
_cell.angle_gamma   90.00
#
_symmetry.space_group_name_H-M   'P 1'
#
loop_
_entity.id
_entity.type
_entity.pdbx_description
1 polymer ?
#
loop_
_entity_poly.entity_id
_entity_poly.type
_entity_poly.pdbx_seq_one_letter_code
_entity_poly.pdbx_strand_id
1 'polypeptide(L)'
;MDKENRLKSTLEGKISRIEMFIESANEETDSVEIKVKLRTVIALQKNAEELCNNYYAIPNVKDAELTAIDEDLHLLEVRLESLEVRIETILNSSKKSSSGAVMKTNDNFEIKTKIPPLVLPEFSGKYEKNLVHLNSNLTI
;
A
#
# COMPACT_ATOMS: atom_id res chain seq x y z
N MET A 1 18.82 -5.20 23.07
CA MET A 1 18.52 -3.96 22.33
C MET A 1 19.59 -3.62 21.31
N ASP A 2 20.89 -3.64 21.65
CA ASP A 2 21.95 -3.32 20.68
C ASP A 2 21.94 -4.19 19.42
N LYS A 3 21.68 -5.50 19.59
CA LYS A 3 21.55 -6.43 18.47
C LYS A 3 20.39 -6.03 17.55
N GLU A 4 19.22 -5.78 18.14
CA GLU A 4 17.99 -5.41 17.43
C GLU A 4 18.17 -4.07 16.70
N ASN A 5 18.80 -3.08 17.34
CA ASN A 5 19.13 -1.80 16.72
C ASN A 5 20.07 -1.95 15.51
N ARG A 6 21.06 -2.85 15.58
CA ARG A 6 21.95 -3.15 14.43
C ARG A 6 21.19 -3.84 13.30
N LEU A 7 20.23 -4.70 13.62
CA LEU A 7 19.35 -5.32 12.63
C LEU A 7 18.47 -4.27 11.95
N LYS A 8 17.87 -3.35 12.72
CA LYS A 8 17.10 -2.20 12.21
C LYS A 8 17.92 -1.39 11.21
N SER A 9 19.12 -0.93 11.59
CA SER A 9 19.99 -0.17 10.67
C SER A 9 20.39 -0.96 9.42
N THR A 10 20.52 -2.28 9.53
CA THR A 10 20.78 -3.14 8.38
C THR A 10 19.58 -3.20 7.44
N LEU A 11 18.35 -3.30 7.98
CA LEU A 11 17.12 -3.24 7.18
C LEU A 11 17.00 -1.89 6.47
N GLU A 12 17.17 -0.78 7.18
CA GLU A 12 17.16 0.57 6.62
C GLU A 12 18.14 0.70 5.45
N GLY A 13 19.38 0.25 5.64
CA GLY A 13 20.39 0.28 4.59
C GLY A 13 20.04 -0.60 3.37
N LYS A 14 19.32 -1.71 3.55
CA LYS A 14 18.85 -2.53 2.43
C LYS A 14 17.68 -1.88 1.71
N ILE A 15 16.72 -1.33 2.46
CA ILE A 15 15.56 -0.60 1.92
C ILE A 15 16.05 0.56 1.07
N SER A 16 16.95 1.41 1.57
CA SER A 16 17.44 2.57 0.81
C SER A 16 18.20 2.20 -0.47
N ARG A 17 18.90 1.06 -0.50
CA ARG A 17 19.51 0.57 -1.74
C ARG A 17 18.46 0.16 -2.78
N ILE A 18 17.34 -0.43 -2.34
CA ILE A 18 16.23 -0.79 -3.23
C ILE A 18 15.51 0.47 -3.69
N GLU A 19 15.26 1.44 -2.81
CA GLU A 19 14.67 2.74 -3.16
C GLU A 19 15.47 3.42 -4.27
N MET A 20 16.78 3.53 -4.10
CA MET A 20 17.67 4.13 -5.09
C MET A 20 17.65 3.36 -6.41
N PHE A 21 17.67 2.02 -6.36
CA PHE A 21 17.56 1.20 -7.57
C PHE A 21 16.24 1.46 -8.31
N ILE A 22 15.11 1.47 -7.61
CA ILE A 22 13.78 1.70 -8.19
C ILE A 22 13.60 3.13 -8.68
N GLU A 23 14.23 4.11 -8.05
CA GLU A 23 14.25 5.49 -8.52
C GLU A 23 15.06 5.65 -9.81
N SER A 24 16.16 4.89 -9.95
CA SER A 24 16.95 4.85 -11.19
C SER A 24 16.39 3.93 -12.28
N ALA A 25 15.39 3.09 -11.95
CA ALA A 25 14.85 2.12 -12.87
C ALA A 25 14.08 2.81 -14.01
N ASN A 26 14.32 2.37 -15.23
CA ASN A 26 13.71 2.87 -16.45
C ASN A 26 13.19 1.69 -17.32
N GLU A 27 12.72 1.99 -18.53
CA GLU A 27 12.18 0.98 -19.44
C GLU A 27 13.20 -0.07 -19.91
N GLU A 28 14.50 0.24 -19.86
CA GLU A 28 15.60 -0.66 -20.24
C GLU A 28 16.04 -1.57 -19.09
N THR A 29 15.57 -1.30 -17.88
CA THR A 29 15.94 -2.08 -16.69
C THR A 29 15.40 -3.50 -16.79
N ASP A 30 16.25 -4.50 -16.54
CA ASP A 30 15.87 -5.91 -16.67
C ASP A 30 14.70 -6.26 -15.72
N SER A 31 13.60 -6.72 -16.32
CA SER A 31 12.40 -7.17 -15.59
C SER A 31 12.72 -8.28 -14.59
N VAL A 32 13.71 -9.13 -14.87
CA VAL A 32 14.16 -10.17 -13.92
C VAL A 32 14.79 -9.54 -12.70
N GLU A 33 15.62 -8.51 -12.86
CA GLU A 33 16.25 -7.81 -11.74
C GLU A 33 15.19 -7.10 -10.87
N ILE A 34 14.21 -6.43 -11.50
CA ILE A 34 13.10 -5.79 -10.79
C ILE A 34 12.28 -6.84 -9.99
N LYS A 35 12.02 -8.02 -10.56
CA LYS A 35 11.36 -9.12 -9.83
C LYS A 35 12.19 -9.66 -8.66
N VAL A 36 13.51 -9.68 -8.79
CA VAL A 36 14.41 -10.05 -7.68
C VAL A 36 14.32 -9.01 -6.57
N LYS A 37 14.25 -7.72 -6.89
CA LYS A 37 14.02 -6.67 -5.88
C LYS A 37 12.67 -6.84 -5.19
N LEU A 38 11.60 -7.16 -5.92
CA LEU A 38 10.28 -7.44 -5.33
C LEU A 38 10.36 -8.57 -4.29
N ARG A 39 10.97 -9.70 -4.64
CA ARG A 39 11.17 -10.82 -3.69
C ARG A 39 11.99 -10.40 -2.48
N THR A 40 12.95 -9.50 -2.68
CA THR A 40 13.77 -8.96 -1.58
C THR A 40 12.93 -8.08 -0.66
N VAL A 41 12.05 -7.22 -1.19
CA VAL A 41 11.11 -6.42 -0.40
C VAL A 41 10.21 -7.31 0.46
N ILE A 42 9.62 -8.35 -0.13
CA ILE A 42 8.78 -9.31 0.60
C ILE A 42 9.56 -10.01 1.73
N ALA A 43 10.82 -10.37 1.49
CA ALA A 43 11.68 -10.92 2.53
C ALA A 43 12.01 -9.89 3.63
N LEU A 44 12.18 -8.61 3.28
CA LEU A 44 12.43 -7.54 4.23
C LEU A 44 11.21 -7.23 5.10
N GLN A 45 9.99 -7.31 4.56
CA GLN A 45 8.75 -7.19 5.35
C GLN A 45 8.69 -8.25 6.44
N LYS A 46 8.96 -9.52 6.11
CA LYS A 46 9.03 -10.61 7.12
C LYS A 46 10.11 -10.37 8.17
N ASN A 47 11.28 -9.85 7.76
CA ASN A 47 12.35 -9.53 8.71
C ASN A 47 11.97 -8.34 9.62
N ALA A 48 11.19 -7.38 9.14
CA ALA A 48 10.70 -6.27 9.94
C ALA A 48 9.67 -6.75 10.99
N GLU A 49 8.76 -7.65 10.60
CA GLU A 49 7.82 -8.31 11.51
C GLU A 49 8.56 -9.14 12.58
N GLU A 50 9.57 -9.92 12.19
CA GLU A 50 10.40 -10.66 13.15
C GLU A 50 11.15 -9.72 14.09
N LEU A 51 11.68 -8.60 13.57
CA LEU A 51 12.35 -7.60 14.38
C LEU A 51 11.40 -6.96 15.40
N CYS A 52 10.17 -6.65 15.00
CA CYS A 52 9.11 -6.17 15.87
C CYS A 52 8.88 -7.15 17.05
N ASN A 53 8.64 -8.42 16.74
CA ASN A 53 8.50 -9.47 17.76
C ASN A 53 9.72 -9.58 18.68
N ASN A 54 10.93 -9.41 18.14
CA ASN A 54 12.16 -9.45 18.93
C ASN A 54 12.25 -8.29 19.92
N TYR A 55 11.79 -7.08 19.57
CA TYR A 55 11.75 -5.95 20.51
C TYR A 55 10.74 -6.20 21.64
N TYR A 56 9.56 -6.72 21.33
CA TYR A 56 8.55 -7.08 22.34
C TYR A 56 8.98 -8.20 23.29
N ALA A 57 9.92 -9.05 22.88
CA ALA A 57 10.48 -10.10 23.72
C ALA A 57 11.55 -9.61 24.72
N ILE A 58 12.03 -8.36 24.61
CA ILE A 58 13.05 -7.83 25.52
C ILE A 58 12.38 -7.49 26.86
N PRO A 59 12.82 -8.09 27.99
CA PRO A 59 12.26 -7.77 29.29
C PRO A 59 12.73 -6.38 29.76
N ASN A 60 11.89 -5.70 30.55
CA ASN A 60 12.20 -4.44 31.23
C ASN A 60 12.54 -3.26 30.31
N VAL A 61 12.03 -3.25 29.06
CA VAL A 61 12.06 -2.05 28.21
C VAL A 61 11.06 -1.04 28.76
N LYS A 62 11.41 0.25 28.77
CA LYS A 62 10.50 1.31 29.21
C LYS A 62 9.44 1.57 28.15
N ASP A 63 8.21 1.88 28.56
CA ASP A 63 7.10 2.17 27.65
C ASP A 63 7.44 3.24 26.60
N ALA A 64 8.10 4.33 27.02
CA ALA A 64 8.50 5.41 26.10
C ALA A 64 9.53 4.94 25.04
N GLU A 65 10.44 4.02 25.41
CA GLU A 65 11.40 3.44 24.47
C GLU A 65 10.69 2.48 23.50
N LEU A 66 9.70 1.73 23.99
CA LEU A 66 8.90 0.82 23.17
C LEU A 66 8.02 1.58 22.15
N THR A 67 7.37 2.67 22.56
CA THR A 67 6.59 3.52 21.64
C THR A 67 7.45 4.10 20.52
N ALA A 68 8.66 4.58 20.83
CA ALA A 68 9.57 5.08 19.81
C ALA A 68 9.99 3.97 18.82
N ILE A 69 10.21 2.75 19.32
CA ILE A 69 10.52 1.58 18.49
C ILE A 69 9.34 1.23 17.57
N ASP A 70 8.11 1.26 18.09
CA ASP A 70 6.90 0.99 17.30
C ASP A 70 6.72 1.98 16.16
N GLU A 71 6.85 3.28 16.44
CA GLU A 71 6.76 4.33 15.43
C GLU A 71 7.83 4.16 14.34
N ASP A 72 9.06 3.87 14.76
CA ASP A 72 10.19 3.65 13.86
C ASP A 72 10.00 2.41 12.96
N LEU A 73 9.52 1.30 13.52
CA LEU A 73 9.27 0.07 12.76
C LEU A 73 8.06 0.23 11.83
N HIS A 74 7.02 0.92 12.28
CA HIS A 74 5.88 1.24 11.43
C HIS A 74 6.29 2.06 10.21
N LEU A 75 7.19 3.04 10.38
CA LEU A 75 7.73 3.80 9.25
C LEU A 75 8.48 2.90 8.25
N LEU A 76 9.20 1.88 8.73
CA LEU A 76 9.87 0.92 7.85
C LEU A 76 8.88 0.05 7.07
N GLU A 77 7.80 -0.39 7.72
CA GLU A 77 6.72 -1.13 7.07
C GLU A 77 6.05 -0.31 5.96
N VAL A 78 5.68 0.94 6.24
CA VAL A 78 5.09 1.85 5.26
C VAL A 78 6.01 2.06 4.05
N ARG A 79 7.32 2.21 4.28
CA ARG A 79 8.31 2.32 3.19
C ARG A 79 8.37 1.05 2.34
N LEU A 80 8.34 -0.13 2.98
CA LEU A 80 8.37 -1.41 2.28
C LEU A 80 7.09 -1.65 1.46
N GLU A 81 5.91 -1.34 2.00
CA GLU A 81 4.64 -1.43 1.28
C GLU A 81 4.62 -0.47 0.07
N SER A 82 5.07 0.77 0.25
CA SER A 82 5.20 1.73 -0.85
C SER A 82 6.15 1.24 -1.95
N LEU A 83 7.28 0.64 -1.56
CA LEU A 83 8.21 0.03 -2.51
C LEU A 83 7.59 -1.14 -3.29
N GLU A 84 6.87 -2.03 -2.60
CA GLU A 84 6.18 -3.15 -3.24
C GLU A 84 5.22 -2.66 -4.33
N VAL A 85 4.34 -1.71 -3.99
CA VAL A 85 3.38 -1.13 -4.94
C VAL A 85 4.08 -0.48 -6.13
N ARG A 86 5.16 0.29 -5.89
CA ARG A 86 5.95 0.92 -6.97
C ARG A 86 6.56 -0.12 -7.90
N ILE A 87 7.16 -1.18 -7.34
CA ILE A 87 7.78 -2.26 -8.11
C ILE A 87 6.73 -3.01 -8.94
N GLU A 88 5.60 -3.36 -8.34
CA GLU A 88 4.51 -4.01 -9.05
C GLU A 88 3.96 -3.15 -10.18
N THR A 89 3.85 -1.83 -9.96
CA THR A 89 3.42 -0.88 -10.99
C THR A 89 4.38 -0.89 -12.19
N ILE A 90 5.69 -0.85 -11.95
CA ILE A 90 6.71 -0.93 -13.01
C ILE A 90 6.64 -2.27 -13.77
N LEU A 91 6.45 -3.37 -13.05
CA LEU A 91 6.32 -4.70 -13.66
C LEU A 91 5.02 -4.88 -14.46
N ASN A 92 3.96 -4.14 -14.12
CA ASN A 92 2.68 -4.21 -14.82
C ASN A 92 2.60 -3.22 -16.00
N SER A 93 3.31 -2.09 -15.95
CA SER A 93 3.41 -1.17 -17.09
C SER A 93 4.21 -1.78 -18.25
N SER A 94 5.29 -2.50 -17.96
CA SER A 94 6.09 -3.22 -18.98
C SER A 94 5.32 -4.32 -19.72
N LYS A 95 4.34 -4.98 -19.08
CA LYS A 95 3.46 -5.96 -19.76
C LYS A 95 2.49 -5.30 -20.76
N LYS A 96 2.07 -4.05 -20.52
CA LYS A 96 1.17 -3.34 -21.43
C LYS A 96 1.90 -2.90 -22.71
N SER A 97 3.20 -2.59 -22.66
CA SER A 97 3.98 -2.25 -23.86
C SER A 97 4.29 -3.47 -24.74
N SER A 98 4.43 -4.67 -24.16
CA SER A 98 4.70 -5.89 -24.93
C SER A 98 3.47 -6.52 -25.60
N SER A 99 2.25 -6.00 -25.33
CA SER A 99 1.02 -6.40 -26.02
C SER A 99 0.75 -5.58 -27.30
N GLY A 100 1.71 -4.76 -27.73
CA GLY A 100 1.69 -4.04 -29.00
C GLY A 100 2.05 -4.90 -30.22
N ALA A 101 1.57 -6.15 -30.29
CA ALA A 101 1.55 -6.87 -31.56
C ALA A 101 0.39 -6.30 -32.39
N VAL A 102 0.74 -5.38 -33.30
CA VAL A 102 -0.02 -4.86 -34.44
C VAL A 102 -1.38 -5.53 -34.66
N MET A 103 -2.44 -4.97 -34.08
CA MET A 103 -3.74 -5.01 -34.74
C MET A 103 -3.86 -3.71 -35.52
N LYS A 104 -3.68 -3.81 -36.84
CA LYS A 104 -4.25 -2.85 -37.78
C LYS A 104 -5.76 -2.83 -37.49
N THR A 105 -6.21 -1.84 -36.74
CA THR A 105 -7.64 -1.54 -36.66
C THR A 105 -8.02 -1.02 -38.03
N ASN A 106 -8.62 -1.88 -38.85
CA ASN A 106 -9.45 -1.40 -39.94
C ASN A 106 -10.54 -0.56 -39.29
N ASP A 107 -10.52 0.74 -39.59
CA ASP A 107 -11.57 1.68 -39.24
C ASP A 107 -12.91 1.15 -39.76
N ASN A 108 -13.82 0.74 -38.84
CA ASN A 108 -15.29 0.79 -38.97
C ASN A 108 -16.04 -0.04 -37.92
N PHE A 109 -15.74 0.13 -36.63
CA PHE A 109 -16.67 -0.32 -35.59
C PHE A 109 -17.07 0.86 -34.69
N GLU A 110 -18.04 1.65 -35.15
CA GLU A 110 -18.88 2.46 -34.26
C GLU A 110 -19.69 1.52 -33.38
N ILE A 111 -19.18 1.19 -32.19
CA ILE A 111 -19.98 0.49 -31.18
C ILE A 111 -20.92 1.53 -30.54
N LYS A 112 -22.09 1.73 -31.16
CA LYS A 112 -23.20 2.52 -30.62
C LYS A 112 -23.99 1.68 -29.60
N THR A 113 -23.38 1.30 -28.48
CA THR A 113 -24.12 0.73 -27.36
C THR A 113 -24.76 1.85 -26.56
N LYS A 114 -25.98 2.26 -26.93
CA LYS A 114 -26.82 3.08 -26.05
C LYS A 114 -27.29 2.20 -24.89
N ILE A 115 -26.92 2.58 -23.67
CA ILE A 115 -27.43 1.96 -22.46
C ILE A 115 -28.94 2.26 -22.39
N PRO A 116 -29.81 1.26 -22.22
CA PRO A 116 -31.24 1.50 -22.03
C PRO A 116 -31.48 2.30 -20.74
N PRO A 117 -32.43 3.25 -20.73
CA PRO A 117 -32.70 4.06 -19.55
C PRO A 117 -33.20 3.17 -18.40
N LEU A 118 -32.49 3.23 -17.28
CA LEU A 118 -32.90 2.57 -16.04
C LEU A 118 -34.05 3.38 -15.42
N VAL A 119 -35.23 2.78 -15.24
CA VAL A 119 -36.33 3.42 -14.53
C VAL A 119 -36.12 3.19 -13.03
N LEU A 120 -35.88 4.26 -12.28
CA LEU A 120 -35.82 4.18 -10.83
C LEU A 120 -37.24 4.00 -10.26
N PRO A 121 -37.44 3.19 -9.21
CA PRO A 121 -38.72 3.09 -8.55
C PRO A 121 -39.11 4.43 -7.92
N GLU A 122 -40.39 4.79 -8.03
CA GLU A 122 -40.94 5.93 -7.30
C GLU A 122 -40.99 5.60 -5.81
N PHE A 123 -40.26 6.37 -5.02
CA PHE A 123 -40.29 6.25 -3.56
C PHE A 123 -41.61 6.83 -3.03
N SER A 124 -42.52 5.97 -2.56
CA SER A 124 -43.79 6.37 -1.93
C SER A 124 -43.72 6.42 -0.40
N GLY A 125 -42.51 6.34 0.18
CA GLY A 125 -42.31 6.30 1.62
C GLY A 125 -42.53 7.67 2.25
N LYS A 126 -43.31 7.73 3.34
CA LYS A 126 -43.32 8.90 4.23
C LYS A 126 -42.19 8.75 5.23
N TYR A 127 -41.29 9.72 5.30
CA TYR A 127 -40.29 9.78 6.35
C TYR A 127 -41.00 10.03 7.69
N GLU A 128 -40.91 9.07 8.59
CA GLU A 128 -41.38 9.25 9.96
C GLU A 128 -40.38 10.16 10.69
N LYS A 129 -40.81 11.40 10.95
CA LYS A 129 -39.99 12.38 11.65
C LYS A 129 -39.99 12.05 13.14
N ASN A 130 -39.06 11.20 13.59
CA ASN A 130 -38.82 10.98 15.01
C ASN A 130 -38.18 12.24 15.62
N LEU A 131 -39.02 13.21 15.98
CA LEU A 131 -38.64 14.32 16.85
C LEU A 131 -38.47 13.79 18.29
N VAL A 132 -37.24 13.40 18.62
CA VAL A 132 -36.85 13.21 20.01
C VAL A 132 -36.94 14.56 20.71
N HIS A 133 -37.85 14.66 21.67
CA HIS A 133 -37.98 15.80 22.56
C HIS A 133 -36.70 15.90 23.41
N LEU A 134 -35.81 16.83 23.06
CA LEU A 134 -34.78 17.34 23.96
C LEU A 134 -35.48 18.18 25.03
N ASN A 135 -35.97 17.52 26.07
CA ASN A 135 -36.44 18.18 27.27
C ASN A 135 -35.23 18.69 28.07
N SER A 136 -35.11 20.01 28.02
CA SER A 136 -34.49 20.92 28.98
C SER A 136 -34.31 20.35 30.39
N ASN A 137 -33.06 20.27 30.84
CA ASN A 137 -32.69 20.44 32.24
C ASN A 137 -31.33 21.16 32.31
N LEU A 138 -31.37 22.46 31.99
CA LEU A 138 -30.36 23.40 32.48
C LEU A 138 -31.09 24.27 33.53
N THR A 139 -31.00 23.86 34.79
CA THR A 139 -31.27 24.75 35.92
C THR A 139 -29.92 25.27 36.40
N ILE A 140 -29.93 26.58 36.64
CA ILE A 140 -28.83 27.51 36.93
C ILE A 140 -27.87 27.00 38.00
#